data_AF-A0A6A7M7M0-F1
#
_entry.id   AF-A0A6A7M7M0-F1
#
_cell.length_a   1.000
_cell.length_b   1.000
_cell.length_c   1.000
_cell.angle_alpha   90.00
_cell.angle_beta   90.00
_cell.angle_gamma   90.00
#
_symmetry.space_group_name_H-M   'P 1'
#
loop_
_entity.id
_entity.type
_entity.pdbx_description
1 polymer ?
#
loop_
_entity_poly.entity_id
_entity_poly.type
_entity_poly.pdbx_seq_one_letter_code
_entity_poly.pdbx_strand_id
1 'polypeptide(L)' 'MALNDTRLRNLKPNVGKADRLVADGNGLCIRIRTGEGKITRTWQFRRRELGRLTVTTLGTYPELPLLEARQQAL' A
#
# COMPACT_ATOMS: atom_id res chain seq x y z
N MET A 1 1.24 -13.56 0.58
CA MET A 1 -0.21 -13.74 0.78
C MET A 1 -0.90 -12.46 0.37
N ALA A 2 -1.75 -12.53 -0.65
CA ALA A 2 -2.45 -11.38 -1.21
C ALA A 2 -3.31 -10.67 -0.14
N LEU A 3 -3.52 -9.37 -0.31
CA LEU A 3 -4.40 -8.59 0.56
C LEU A 3 -5.86 -8.90 0.23
N ASN A 4 -6.71 -8.69 1.23
CA ASN A 4 -8.16 -8.65 1.11
C ASN A 4 -8.68 -7.46 1.92
N ASP A 5 -9.94 -7.08 1.68
CA ASP A 5 -10.51 -5.86 2.25
C ASP A 5 -10.56 -5.90 3.79
N THR A 6 -10.94 -7.04 4.37
CA THR A 6 -10.97 -7.24 5.83
C THR A 6 -9.59 -7.01 6.46
N ARG A 7 -8.52 -7.49 5.83
CA ARG A 7 -7.15 -7.28 6.29
C ARG A 7 -6.77 -5.80 6.17
N LEU A 8 -7.10 -5.14 5.07
CA LEU A 8 -6.77 -3.73 4.82
C LEU A 8 -7.35 -2.78 5.88
N ARG A 9 -8.63 -2.98 6.25
CA ARG A 9 -9.30 -2.18 7.29
C ARG A 9 -8.58 -2.31 8.64
N ASN A 10 -8.08 -3.50 8.96
CA ASN A 10 -7.46 -3.82 10.24
C ASN A 10 -5.94 -3.58 10.30
N LEU A 11 -5.29 -3.26 9.18
CA LEU A 11 -3.86 -2.97 9.16
C LEU A 11 -3.52 -1.73 9.99
N LYS A 12 -2.49 -1.88 10.83
CA LYS A 12 -1.86 -0.80 11.60
C LYS A 12 -0.34 -0.84 11.36
N PRO A 13 0.38 0.27 11.60
CA PRO A 13 1.84 0.24 11.63
C PRO A 13 2.36 -0.72 12.70
N ASN A 14 3.63 -1.10 12.56
CA ASN A 14 4.26 -1.95 13.56
C ASN A 14 4.45 -1.15 14.86
N VAL A 15 4.46 -1.84 16.00
CA VAL A 15 4.71 -1.21 17.31
C VAL A 15 6.04 -0.44 17.26
N GLY A 16 6.02 0.82 17.70
CA GLY A 16 7.19 1.71 17.67
C GLY A 16 7.61 2.21 16.29
N LYS A 17 6.85 1.93 15.22
CA LYS A 17 7.15 2.45 13.86
C LYS A 17 6.03 3.36 13.36
N ALA A 18 6.42 4.49 12.77
CA ALA A 18 5.49 5.43 12.15
C ALA A 18 4.88 4.88 10.85
N ASP A 19 5.53 3.92 10.19
CA ASP A 19 5.05 3.34 8.95
C ASP A 19 5.28 1.82 8.81
N ARG A 20 4.48 1.23 7.92
CA ARG A 20 4.55 -0.18 7.53
C ARG A 20 4.17 -0.31 6.06
N LEU A 21 4.95 -1.05 5.30
CA LEU A 21 4.60 -1.44 3.93
C LEU A 21 4.12 -2.90 3.95
N VAL A 22 3.00 -3.18 3.29
CA VAL A 22 2.46 -4.54 3.16
C VAL A 22 2.26 -4.85 1.68
N ALA A 23 2.90 -5.91 1.20
CA ALA A 23 2.81 -6.33 -0.19
C ALA A 23 1.46 -7.01 -0.48
N ASP A 24 0.87 -6.68 -1.61
CA ASP A 24 -0.23 -7.43 -2.21
C ASP A 24 0.32 -8.50 -3.18
N GLY A 25 1.22 -8.08 -4.08
CA GLY A 25 1.82 -8.90 -5.14
C GLY A 25 2.18 -8.06 -6.36
N ASN A 26 2.98 -8.59 -7.30
CA ASN A 26 3.32 -7.94 -8.58
C ASN A 26 3.83 -6.49 -8.46
N GLY A 27 4.55 -6.15 -7.38
CA GLY A 27 5.03 -4.79 -7.13
C GLY A 27 4.01 -3.86 -6.46
N LEU A 28 2.73 -4.23 -6.36
CA LEU A 28 1.73 -3.50 -5.60
C LEU A 28 1.89 -3.73 -4.10
N CYS A 29 1.91 -2.62 -3.35
CA CYS A 29 1.98 -2.59 -1.90
C CYS A 29 1.02 -1.54 -1.35
N ILE A 30 0.56 -1.71 -0.11
CA ILE A 30 -0.08 -0.63 0.65
C ILE A 30 0.87 -0.14 1.74
N ARG A 31 1.04 1.18 1.80
CA ARG A 31 1.78 1.86 2.87
C ARG A 31 0.79 2.33 3.91
N ILE A 32 0.98 1.89 5.13
CA ILE A 32 0.23 2.28 6.32
C ILE A 32 1.10 3.23 7.11
N ARG A 33 0.60 4.43 7.42
CA ARG A 33 1.30 5.41 8.28
C ARG A 33 0.40 5.83 9.42
N THR A 34 0.98 6.04 10.59
CA THR A 34 0.31 6.73 11.71
C THR A 34 0.88 8.14 11.80
N GLY A 35 0.02 9.15 11.72
CA GLY A 35 0.35 10.56 11.92
C GLY A 35 -0.82 11.29 12.56
N GLU A 36 -0.56 12.17 13.53
CA GLU A 36 -1.59 12.98 14.22
C GLU A 36 -2.78 12.15 14.75
N GLY A 37 -2.50 10.93 15.23
CA GLY A 37 -3.54 10.02 15.73
C GLY A 37 -4.40 9.34 14.65
N LYS A 38 -4.14 9.60 13.36
CA LYS A 38 -4.85 8.99 12.22
C LYS A 38 -3.99 7.97 11.49
N ILE A 39 -4.64 6.93 10.97
CA ILE A 39 -4.00 5.94 10.08
C ILE A 39 -4.31 6.31 8.65
N THR A 40 -3.28 6.60 7.87
CA THR A 40 -3.39 6.77 6.41
C THR A 40 -2.93 5.51 5.70
N ARG A 41 -3.59 5.20 4.59
CA ARG A 41 -3.34 4.00 3.78
C ARG A 41 -3.21 4.41 2.33
N THR A 42 -2.05 4.15 1.74
CA THR A 42 -1.71 4.64 0.40
C THR A 42 -1.15 3.50 -0.44
N TRP A 43 -1.73 3.29 -1.63
CA TRP A 43 -1.24 2.33 -2.60
C TRP A 43 0.05 2.80 -3.24
N GLN A 44 1.03 1.91 -3.31
CA GLN A 44 2.33 2.13 -3.94
C GLN A 44 2.62 0.99 -4.91
N PHE A 45 2.88 1.35 -6.16
CA PHE A 45 3.40 0.44 -7.16
C PHE A 45 4.91 0.58 -7.26
N ARG A 46 5.62 -0.53 -7.08
CA ARG A 46 7.08 -0.58 -7.01
C ARG A 46 7.59 -1.50 -8.11
N ARG A 47 8.26 -0.93 -9.10
CA ARG A 47 8.85 -1.67 -10.23
C ARG A 47 10.31 -1.29 -10.44
N ARG A 48 11.09 -2.24 -10.95
CA ARG A 48 12.44 -1.95 -11.41
C ARG A 48 12.42 -1.74 -12.92
N GLU A 49 12.88 -0.58 -13.36
CA GLU A 49 13.03 -0.22 -14.77
C GLU A 49 14.48 0.17 -15.00
N LEU A 50 15.15 -0.46 -15.96
CA LEU A 50 16.55 -0.17 -16.31
C LEU A 50 17.49 -0.19 -15.08
N GLY A 51 17.24 -1.11 -14.15
CA GLY A 51 18.02 -1.25 -12.91
C GLY A 51 17.65 -0.27 -11.79
N ARG A 52 16.79 0.72 -12.03
CA ARG A 52 16.33 1.69 -11.02
C ARG A 52 14.98 1.28 -10.44
N LEU A 53 14.84 1.38 -9.11
CA LEU A 53 13.55 1.20 -8.44
C LEU A 53 12.70 2.46 -8.58
N THR A 54 11.58 2.36 -9.26
CA THR A 54 10.54 3.39 -9.35
C THR A 54 9.42 3.07 -8.36
N VAL A 55 8.96 4.08 -7.62
CA VAL A 55 7.84 3.97 -6.68
C VAL A 55 6.79 4.99 -7.08
N THR A 56 5.65 4.50 -7.56
CA THR A 56 4.51 5.32 -7.97
C THR A 56 3.42 5.21 -6.91
N THR A 57 2.87 6.34 -6.47
CA THR A 57 1.71 6.36 -5.57
C THR A 57 0.44 6.36 -6.42
N LEU A 58 -0.44 5.38 -6.23
CA LEU A 58 -1.64 5.20 -7.05
C LEU A 58 -2.88 5.90 -6.48
N GLY A 59 -2.97 5.98 -5.15
CA GLY A 59 -4.12 6.55 -4.46
C GLY A 59 -4.21 6.11 -3.01
N THR A 60 -5.29 6.48 -2.32
CA THR A 60 -5.54 6.13 -0.93
C THR A 60 -6.64 5.09 -0.81
N TYR A 61 -6.59 4.27 0.23
CA TYR A 61 -7.69 3.39 0.59
C TYR A 61 -8.53 4.06 1.69
N PRO A 62 -9.88 4.04 1.62
CA PRO A 62 -10.72 3.24 0.71
C PRO A 62 -11.12 3.92 -0.60
N GLU A 63 -10.71 5.16 -0.88
CA GLU A 63 -11.12 5.92 -2.07
C GLU A 63 -10.74 5.21 -3.39
N LEU A 64 -9.58 4.55 -3.40
CA LEU A 64 -9.13 3.60 -4.41
C LEU A 64 -9.19 2.18 -3.79
N PRO A 65 -10.22 1.37 -4.10
CA PRO A 65 -10.36 0.03 -3.56
C PRO A 65 -9.30 -0.93 -4.12
N LEU A 66 -9.11 -2.07 -3.44
CA LEU A 66 -8.06 -3.04 -3.78
C LEU A 66 -8.11 -3.55 -5.24
N LEU A 67 -9.31 -3.77 -5.78
CA LEU A 67 -9.48 -4.24 -7.15
C LEU A 67 -8.97 -3.21 -8.16
N GLU A 68 -9.35 -1.94 -7.99
CA GLU A 68 -8.92 -0.85 -8.86
C GLU A 68 -7.41 -0.59 -8.72
N ALA A 69 -6.87 -0.64 -7.49
CA ALA A 69 -5.44 -0.53 -7.27
C ALA A 69 -4.63 -1.64 -7.98
N ARG A 70 -5.17 -2.87 -8.06
CA ARG A 70 -4.57 -3.98 -8.82
C ARG A 70 -4.61 -3.72 -10.32
N GLN A 71 -5.71 -3.16 -10.83
CA GLN A 71 -5.86 -2.82 -12.25
C GLN A 71 -4.89 -1.71 -12.68
N GLN A 72 -4.60 -0.75 -11.80
CA GLN A 72 -3.61 0.30 -12.06
C GLN A 72 -2.15 -0.19 -11.94
N ALA A 73 -1.92 -1.34 -11.31
CA ALA A 73 -0.60 -1.92 -11.05
C ALA A 73 -0.21 -2.99 -12.10
N LEU A 74 -0.52 -2.72 -13.37
CA LEU A 74 -0.21 -3.58 -14.52
C LEU A 74 1.00 -3.07 -15.32
#